data_AF-A0A7Z9WVI2-F1
#
_entry.id   AF-A0A7Z9WVI2-F1
#
_cell.length_a   1.000
_cell.length_b   1.000
_cell.length_c   1.000
_cell.angle_alpha   90.00
_cell.angle_beta   90.00
_cell.angle_gamma   90.00
#
_symmetry.space_group_name_H-M   'P 1'
#
loop_
_entity.id
_entity.type
_entity.pdbx_description
1 polymer ?
#
loop_
_entity_poly.entity_id
_entity_poly.type
_entity_poly.pdbx_seq_one_letter_code
_entity_poly.pdbx_strand_id
1 'polypeptide(L)'
;MILERLEKLVNACFEQGVNDGKWSDKAAGKYSVEVPKREGQGDYATNMAMVMAGMEKKNPRKIAAVLVELLGADDSMIEKVEIAGPGFVNIFLKQKVWQDVLYSVAESGNNFGTSSVGNGKKVMVEFVSANPTGPLS
;
A
#
# COMPACT_ATOMS: atom_id res chain seq x y z
N MET A 1 4.33 3.26 -7.81
CA MET A 1 4.91 1.91 -7.55
C MET A 1 3.81 0.94 -7.08
N ILE A 2 4.01 -0.38 -7.08
CA ILE A 2 2.96 -1.39 -6.77
C ILE A 2 2.12 -1.03 -5.53
N LEU A 3 2.78 -0.66 -4.42
CA LEU A 3 2.11 -0.26 -3.18
C LEU A 3 1.10 0.88 -3.41
N GLU A 4 1.48 1.93 -4.13
CA GLU A 4 0.60 3.06 -4.43
C GLU A 4 -0.62 2.64 -5.29
N ARG A 5 -0.44 1.69 -6.21
CA ARG A 5 -1.56 1.12 -6.98
C ARG A 5 -2.51 0.34 -6.07
N LEU A 6 -1.96 -0.42 -5.12
CA LEU A 6 -2.75 -1.14 -4.13
C LEU A 6 -3.48 -0.21 -3.15
N GLU A 7 -2.83 0.85 -2.67
CA GLU A 7 -3.47 1.86 -1.81
C GLU A 7 -4.66 2.50 -2.54
N LYS A 8 -4.49 2.85 -3.83
CA LYS A 8 -5.58 3.35 -4.66
C LYS A 8 -6.72 2.34 -4.80
N LEU A 9 -6.39 1.06 -5.04
CA LEU A 9 -7.39 -0.01 -5.14
C LEU A 9 -8.15 -0.21 -3.82
N VAL A 10 -7.44 -0.28 -2.70
CA VAL A 10 -8.04 -0.42 -1.37
C VAL A 10 -8.91 0.79 -1.03
N ASN A 11 -8.49 2.00 -1.38
CA ASN A 11 -9.31 3.21 -1.23
C ASN A 11 -10.57 3.16 -2.10
N ALA A 12 -10.46 2.70 -3.35
CA ALA A 12 -11.61 2.54 -4.23
C ALA A 12 -12.61 1.51 -3.66
N CYS A 13 -12.13 0.38 -3.12
CA CYS A 13 -12.99 -0.59 -2.44
C CYS A 13 -13.63 -0.01 -1.18
N PHE A 14 -12.91 0.81 -0.40
CA PHE A 14 -13.47 1.53 0.74
C PHE A 14 -14.61 2.45 0.32
N GLU A 15 -14.39 3.29 -0.69
CA GLU A 15 -15.39 4.21 -1.23
C GLU A 15 -16.60 3.47 -1.78
N GLN A 16 -16.39 2.37 -2.51
CA GLN A 16 -17.47 1.51 -2.98
C GLN A 16 -18.32 0.98 -1.82
N GLY A 17 -17.69 0.47 -0.76
CA GLY A 17 -18.43 -0.02 0.40
C GLY A 17 -19.18 1.08 1.19
N VAL A 18 -18.71 2.33 1.13
CA VAL A 18 -19.48 3.49 1.63
C VAL A 18 -20.71 3.72 0.76
N ASN A 19 -20.55 3.76 -0.56
CA ASN A 19 -21.65 3.95 -1.51
C ASN A 19 -22.71 2.84 -1.43
N ASP A 20 -22.27 1.59 -1.21
CA ASP A 20 -23.13 0.42 -1.06
C ASP A 20 -23.74 0.30 0.36
N GLY A 21 -23.47 1.25 1.26
CA GLY A 21 -23.99 1.27 2.62
C GLY A 21 -23.48 0.14 3.53
N LYS A 22 -22.33 -0.48 3.20
CA LYS A 22 -21.72 -1.55 4.00
C LYS A 22 -21.08 -1.00 5.28
N TRP A 23 -20.51 0.20 5.19
CA TRP A 23 -19.84 0.94 6.27
C TRP A 23 -19.93 2.46 6.05
N SER A 24 -19.47 3.21 7.04
CA SER A 24 -19.40 4.67 7.06
C SER A 24 -18.06 5.21 6.56
N ASP A 25 -18.03 6.49 6.23
CA ASP A 25 -16.84 7.24 5.78
C ASP A 25 -15.82 7.53 6.90
N LYS A 26 -16.15 7.24 8.16
CA LYS A 26 -15.35 7.61 9.34
C LYS A 26 -13.91 7.08 9.34
N ALA A 27 -13.66 5.99 8.63
CA ALA A 27 -12.35 5.35 8.56
C ALA A 27 -11.47 5.88 7.41
N ALA A 28 -11.95 6.83 6.61
CA ALA A 28 -11.20 7.40 5.49
C ALA A 28 -9.81 7.87 5.93
N GLY A 29 -8.77 7.35 5.27
CA GLY A 29 -7.36 7.69 5.54
C GLY A 29 -6.81 7.19 6.88
N LYS A 30 -7.50 6.29 7.59
CA LYS A 30 -7.07 5.77 8.91
C LYS A 30 -6.58 4.34 8.87
N TYR A 31 -6.53 3.74 7.69
CA TYR A 31 -6.03 2.39 7.43
C TYR A 31 -4.82 2.44 6.52
N SER A 32 -4.03 1.37 6.52
CA SER A 32 -2.79 1.26 5.74
C SER A 32 -2.77 0.00 4.89
N VAL A 33 -1.94 0.03 3.86
CA VAL A 33 -1.47 -1.14 3.12
C VAL A 33 0.03 -1.24 3.38
N GLU A 34 0.51 -2.41 3.83
CA GLU A 34 1.88 -2.60 4.27
C GLU A 34 2.42 -3.94 3.79
N VAL A 35 3.76 -4.08 3.77
CA VAL A 35 4.42 -5.37 3.56
C VAL A 35 4.33 -6.18 4.85
N PRO A 36 3.82 -7.43 4.82
CA PRO A 36 3.71 -8.26 6.02
C PRO A 36 5.09 -8.53 6.65
N LYS A 37 5.12 -8.61 7.99
CA LYS A 37 6.36 -8.89 8.73
C LYS A 37 6.84 -10.33 8.63
N ARG A 38 5.95 -11.26 8.23
CA ARG A 38 6.22 -12.70 8.18
C ARG A 38 5.94 -13.21 6.79
N GLU A 39 6.81 -14.08 6.32
CA GLU A 39 6.62 -14.82 5.07
C GLU A 39 5.32 -15.65 5.11
N GLY A 40 4.73 -15.82 3.93
CA GLY A 40 3.46 -16.56 3.77
C GLY A 40 2.19 -15.77 4.09
N GLN A 41 2.29 -14.50 4.49
CA GLN A 41 1.13 -13.63 4.78
C GLN A 41 0.74 -12.73 3.61
N GLY A 42 1.02 -13.15 2.38
CA GLY A 42 0.82 -12.34 1.17
C GLY A 42 2.01 -11.43 0.87
N ASP A 43 1.92 -10.74 -0.27
CA ASP A 43 2.88 -9.72 -0.68
C ASP A 43 2.62 -8.40 0.06
N TYR A 44 1.34 -8.12 0.32
CA TYR A 44 0.85 -6.95 1.03
C TYR A 44 -0.26 -7.35 2.00
N ALA A 45 -0.53 -6.53 2.99
CA ALA A 45 -1.69 -6.68 3.86
C ALA A 45 -2.30 -5.32 4.20
N THR A 46 -3.60 -5.32 4.50
CA THR A 46 -4.29 -4.13 5.02
C THR A 46 -4.99 -4.40 6.34
N ASN A 47 -4.97 -3.39 7.22
CA ASN A 47 -5.67 -3.37 8.51
C ASN A 47 -7.07 -2.73 8.42
N MET A 48 -7.54 -2.37 7.22
CA MET A 48 -8.76 -1.60 6.97
C MET A 48 -9.98 -2.15 7.73
N ALA A 49 -10.21 -3.46 7.69
CA ALA A 49 -11.33 -4.08 8.37
C ALA A 49 -11.26 -3.95 9.92
N MET A 50 -10.06 -3.97 10.50
CA MET A 50 -9.88 -3.75 11.94
C MET A 50 -10.15 -2.30 12.35
N VAL A 51 -9.64 -1.35 11.56
CA VAL A 51 -9.85 0.09 11.81
C VAL A 51 -11.35 0.41 11.74
N MET A 52 -12.03 -0.05 10.70
CA MET A 52 -13.48 0.15 10.55
C MET A 52 -14.28 -0.51 11.68
N ALA A 53 -13.92 -1.74 12.06
CA ALA A 53 -14.59 -2.45 13.14
C ALA A 53 -14.55 -1.70 14.47
N GLY A 54 -13.40 -1.11 14.81
CA GLY A 54 -13.24 -0.28 16.01
C GLY A 54 -14.14 0.96 16.00
N MET A 55 -14.30 1.61 14.84
CA MET A 55 -15.10 2.83 14.71
C MET A 55 -16.60 2.57 14.63
N GLU A 56 -17.00 1.44 14.07
CA GLU A 56 -18.40 1.07 13.85
C GLU A 56 -18.96 0.11 14.89
N LYS A 57 -18.11 -0.39 15.80
CA LYS A 57 -18.45 -1.43 16.79
C LYS A 57 -19.02 -2.69 16.13
N LYS A 58 -18.49 -3.04 14.96
CA LYS A 58 -18.85 -4.23 14.17
C LYS A 58 -17.78 -5.32 14.32
N ASN A 59 -18.11 -6.55 13.88
CA ASN A 59 -17.15 -7.64 13.87
C ASN A 59 -16.13 -7.45 12.72
N PRO A 60 -14.82 -7.37 13.01
CA PRO A 60 -13.79 -7.14 11.99
C PRO A 60 -13.72 -8.23 10.91
N ARG A 61 -13.99 -9.50 11.24
CA ARG A 61 -14.04 -10.57 10.22
C ARG A 61 -15.21 -10.42 9.24
N LYS A 62 -16.35 -9.89 9.68
CA LYS A 62 -17.48 -9.62 8.77
C LYS A 62 -17.14 -8.52 7.78
N ILE A 63 -16.45 -7.48 8.26
CA ILE A 63 -15.97 -6.40 7.40
C ILE A 63 -14.89 -6.91 6.44
N ALA A 64 -13.95 -7.72 6.94
CA ALA A 64 -12.90 -8.33 6.13
C ALA A 64 -13.48 -9.21 5.01
N ALA A 65 -14.55 -9.98 5.28
CA ALA A 65 -15.21 -10.79 4.25
C ALA A 65 -15.75 -9.95 3.08
N VAL A 66 -16.44 -8.84 3.38
CA VAL A 66 -16.92 -7.91 2.34
C VAL A 66 -15.74 -7.28 1.60
N LEU A 67 -14.67 -6.90 2.30
CA LEU A 67 -13.47 -6.34 1.67
C LEU A 67 -12.77 -7.35 0.75
N VAL A 68 -12.71 -8.63 1.13
CA VAL A 68 -12.15 -9.71 0.30
C VAL A 68 -12.97 -9.89 -0.99
N GLU A 69 -14.30 -9.82 -0.92
CA GLU A 69 -15.17 -9.88 -2.10
C GLU A 69 -14.90 -8.71 -3.06
N LEU A 70 -14.80 -7.48 -2.52
CA LEU A 70 -14.54 -6.28 -3.32
C LEU A 70 -13.14 -6.32 -3.97
N LEU A 71 -12.11 -6.69 -3.21
CA LEU A 71 -10.75 -6.81 -3.74
C LEU A 71 -10.63 -7.97 -4.73
N GLY A 72 -11.28 -9.09 -4.47
CA GLY A 72 -11.28 -10.26 -5.35
C GLY A 72 -11.99 -10.04 -6.70
N ALA A 73 -12.78 -8.97 -6.83
CA ALA A 73 -13.35 -8.56 -8.11
C ALA A 73 -12.32 -7.91 -9.06
N ASP A 74 -11.18 -7.45 -8.54
CA ASP A 74 -10.07 -6.96 -9.37
C ASP A 74 -9.24 -8.13 -9.91
N ASP A 75 -9.46 -8.47 -11.19
CA ASP A 75 -8.67 -9.49 -11.89
C ASP A 75 -7.35 -8.92 -12.46
N SER A 76 -7.04 -7.64 -12.25
CA SER A 76 -5.91 -7.00 -12.90
C SER A 76 -4.58 -7.22 -12.16
N MET A 77 -4.59 -7.16 -10.83
CA MET A 77 -3.38 -7.28 -10.00
C MET A 77 -3.42 -8.42 -8.99
N ILE A 78 -4.61 -8.78 -8.52
CA ILE A 78 -4.78 -9.67 -7.36
C ILE A 78 -4.90 -11.12 -7.82
N GLU A 79 -4.05 -11.99 -7.29
CA GLU A 79 -4.14 -13.44 -7.46
C GLU A 79 -5.15 -14.04 -6.47
N LYS A 80 -5.03 -13.65 -5.19
CA LYS A 80 -5.96 -14.04 -4.13
C LYS A 80 -5.88 -13.10 -2.95
N VAL A 81 -6.91 -13.16 -2.11
CA VAL A 81 -7.01 -12.40 -0.87
C VAL A 81 -7.46 -13.32 0.26
N GLU A 82 -6.83 -13.21 1.42
CA GLU A 82 -7.10 -14.09 2.57
C GLU A 82 -7.33 -13.27 3.84
N ILE A 83 -8.27 -13.72 4.67
CA ILE A 83 -8.51 -13.12 5.99
C ILE A 83 -7.58 -13.77 7.01
N ALA A 84 -6.73 -12.97 7.65
CA ALA A 84 -5.82 -13.41 8.69
C ALA A 84 -6.27 -12.94 10.09
N GLY A 85 -6.17 -13.85 11.05
CA GLY A 85 -6.40 -13.56 12.47
C GLY A 85 -7.74 -12.86 12.74
N PRO A 86 -7.74 -11.71 13.45
CA PRO A 86 -8.96 -11.00 13.83
C PRO A 86 -9.60 -10.21 12.69
N GLY A 87 -8.96 -10.07 11.51
CA GLY A 87 -9.49 -9.27 10.41
C GLY A 87 -8.42 -8.48 9.64
N PHE A 88 -7.16 -8.93 9.65
CA PHE A 88 -6.21 -8.48 8.64
C PHE A 88 -6.59 -9.10 7.30
N VAL A 89 -6.34 -8.38 6.21
CA VAL A 89 -6.59 -8.87 4.87
C VAL A 89 -5.25 -8.95 4.14
N ASN A 90 -4.80 -10.18 3.91
CA ASN A 90 -3.57 -10.51 3.19
C ASN A 90 -3.87 -10.54 1.69
N ILE A 91 -3.01 -9.91 0.90
CA ILE A 91 -3.17 -9.72 -0.55
C ILE A 91 -1.98 -10.39 -1.24
N PHE A 92 -2.29 -11.29 -2.17
CA PHE A 92 -1.32 -11.97 -3.00
C PHE A 92 -1.47 -11.44 -4.42
N LEU A 93 -0.38 -10.98 -5.02
CA LEU A 93 -0.36 -10.40 -6.35
C LEU A 93 -0.11 -11.47 -7.41
N LYS A 94 -0.65 -11.23 -8.60
CA LYS A 94 -0.32 -12.03 -9.78
C LYS A 94 1.16 -11.86 -10.10
N GLN A 95 1.82 -12.96 -10.49
CA GLN A 95 3.23 -12.93 -10.88
C GLN A 95 3.52 -11.89 -11.99
N LYS A 96 2.54 -11.67 -12.88
CA LYS A 96 2.61 -10.67 -13.96
C LYS A 96 2.87 -9.25 -13.45
N VAL A 97 2.33 -8.87 -12.28
CA VAL A 97 2.54 -7.54 -11.69
C VAL A 97 4.02 -7.27 -11.46
N TRP A 98 4.76 -8.28 -10.98
CA TRP A 98 6.21 -8.19 -10.77
C TRP A 98 6.98 -8.16 -12.09
N GLN A 99 6.56 -8.94 -13.08
CA GLN A 99 7.16 -8.95 -14.41
C GLN A 99 7.00 -7.59 -15.12
N ASP A 100 5.84 -6.96 -15.00
CA ASP A 100 5.56 -5.64 -15.56
C ASP A 100 6.52 -4.57 -15.00
N VAL A 101 6.90 -4.68 -13.72
CA VAL A 101 7.92 -3.78 -13.13
C VAL A 101 9.27 -3.98 -13.80
N LEU A 102 9.69 -5.23 -14.04
CA LEU A 102 10.96 -5.52 -14.71
C LEU A 102 10.98 -4.94 -16.14
N TYR A 103 9.86 -5.03 -16.86
CA TYR A 103 9.72 -4.38 -18.16
C TYR A 103 9.83 -2.86 -18.05
N SER A 104 9.16 -2.22 -17.09
CA SER A 104 9.29 -0.78 -16.86
C SER A 104 10.72 -0.35 -16.51
N VAL A 105 11.45 -1.15 -15.71
CA VAL A 105 12.87 -0.91 -15.41
C VAL A 105 13.71 -0.98 -16.69
N ALA A 106 13.53 -2.04 -17.48
CA ALA A 106 14.28 -2.23 -18.72
C ALA A 106 14.00 -1.10 -19.74
N GLU A 107 12.74 -0.69 -19.88
CA GLU A 107 12.32 0.41 -20.76
C GLU A 107 12.90 1.76 -20.30
N SER A 108 12.94 2.00 -18.99
CA SER A 108 13.49 3.23 -18.41
C SER A 108 15.01 3.32 -18.55
N GLY A 109 15.71 2.18 -18.65
CA GLY A 109 17.17 2.11 -18.84
C GLY A 109 17.93 2.97 -17.81
N ASN A 110 18.85 3.80 -18.30
CA ASN A 110 19.65 4.71 -17.46
C ASN A 110 18.83 5.78 -16.73
N ASN A 111 17.58 6.00 -17.11
CA ASN A 111 16.69 6.95 -16.46
C ASN A 111 15.87 6.31 -15.34
N PHE A 112 15.96 5.00 -15.12
CA PHE A 112 15.26 4.36 -14.01
C PHE A 112 15.70 4.95 -12.66
N GLY A 113 14.74 5.25 -11.79
CA GLY A 113 14.99 5.88 -10.49
C GLY A 113 15.21 7.39 -10.53
N THR A 114 15.24 8.02 -11.72
CA THR A 114 15.18 9.48 -11.83
C THR A 114 13.78 9.98 -11.49
N SER A 115 13.70 11.19 -10.94
CA SER A 115 12.42 11.79 -10.52
C SER A 115 12.42 13.29 -10.80
N SER A 116 11.26 13.80 -11.19
CA SER A 116 11.02 15.25 -11.27
C SER A 116 10.59 15.85 -9.92
N VAL A 117 10.62 15.07 -8.83
CA VAL A 117 10.37 15.56 -7.47
C VAL A 117 11.29 16.74 -7.18
N GLY A 118 10.70 17.81 -6.65
CA GLY A 118 11.38 19.10 -6.44
C GLY A 118 11.09 20.10 -7.55
N ASN A 119 10.80 19.67 -8.79
CA ASN A 119 10.34 20.52 -9.91
C ASN A 119 11.02 21.91 -9.97
N GLY A 120 12.36 21.92 -10.05
CA GLY A 120 13.17 23.15 -10.13
C GLY A 120 13.45 23.85 -8.79
N LYS A 121 13.00 23.30 -7.66
CA LYS A 121 13.35 23.81 -6.32
C LYS A 121 14.83 23.58 -6.03
N LYS A 122 15.51 24.61 -5.52
CA LYS A 122 16.88 24.52 -5.02
C LYS A 122 16.89 23.91 -3.63
N VAL A 123 17.81 23.00 -3.39
CA VAL A 123 18.05 22.39 -2.06
C VAL A 123 19.45 22.79 -1.62
N MET A 124 19.57 23.35 -0.41
CA MET A 124 20.86 23.60 0.24
C MET A 124 21.22 22.37 1.05
N VAL A 125 22.33 21.73 0.69
CA VAL A 125 22.89 20.61 1.45
C VAL A 125 24.16 21.11 2.11
N GLU A 126 24.08 21.41 3.40
CA GLU A 126 25.25 21.64 4.24
C GLU A 126 25.61 20.32 4.93
N PHE A 127 26.85 19.86 4.76
CA PHE A 127 27.33 18.63 5.35
C PHE A 127 28.79 18.78 5.78
N VAL A 128 29.20 18.00 6.77
CA VAL A 128 30.52 17.97 7.42
C VAL A 128 30.85 19.19 8.29
N SER A 129 30.67 20.43 7.83
CA SER A 129 30.97 21.70 8.55
C SER A 129 32.18 21.61 9.51
N ALA A 130 33.25 20.96 9.04
CA ALA A 130 34.34 20.56 9.91
C ALA A 130 35.16 21.77 10.36
N ASN A 131 35.56 21.73 11.63
CA ASN A 131 36.51 22.69 12.18
C ASN A 131 37.87 22.55 11.47
N PRO A 132 38.51 23.67 11.07
CA PRO A 132 39.70 23.66 10.22
C PRO A 132 40.98 23.20 10.94
N THR A 133 40.92 22.80 12.21
CA THR A 133 42.09 22.53 13.07
C THR A 133 42.27 21.06 13.45
N GLY A 134 41.52 20.13 12.85
CA GLY A 134 41.64 18.69 13.11
C GLY A 134 41.42 17.83 11.87
N PRO A 135 41.85 16.56 11.89
CA PRO A 135 41.58 15.62 10.81
C PRO A 135 40.07 15.35 10.69
N LEU A 136 39.60 15.11 9.46
CA LEU A 136 38.28 14.53 9.19
C LEU A 136 38.35 13.05 9.56
N SER A 137 37.82 12.67 10.72
CA SER A 137 37.67 11.26 11.15
C SER A 137 36.21 10.83 11.12
#